data_AF-A0A8F7KW45-F1
#
_entry.id   AF-A0A8F7KW45-F1
#
_cell.length_a   1.000
_cell.length_b   1.000
_cell.length_c   1.000
_cell.angle_alpha   90.00
_cell.angle_beta   90.00
_cell.angle_gamma   90.00
#
_symmetry.space_group_name_H-M   'P 1'
#
loop_
_entity.id
_entity.type
_entity.pdbx_description
1 polymer ?
#
loop_
_entity_poly.entity_id
_entity_poly.type
_entity_poly.pdbx_seq_one_letter_code
_entity_poly.pdbx_strand_id
1 'polypeptide(L)'
;MAKAGLGTLLSWQTTEVGHKLSNNFVQYADLTLRAPAAGVPVMLLKVDRLNESVDDLVHKLQRYTAWFELLAPQADPAEARRARHRGAEVHEFRLWRHVYPSTRREGYPPLAFVFADASETTMTNTIARLEREGRRFWEGRPYGPSEGFTAVDYHQSIPMVVTTLPLLRQHGAHAGVWRRLGRAAWETLTEALDNPDGDRLHAEQLRRAEERRAAQREAERPVCVRCGAKFTDERWAQTSPYSRQTGVGNPALCGPCHQQDLDRAKAEQEAAQAAAKAAQDAADAADGAGNTIARTPAAKPARPLTTTTAEARSVLGLSRQAG
;
A
#
# COMPACT_ATOMS: atom_id res chain seq x y z
N MET A 1 -16.73 46.35 -22.33
CA MET A 1 -15.76 46.03 -21.26
C MET A 1 -14.93 44.83 -21.69
N ALA A 2 -13.61 44.93 -21.71
CA ALA A 2 -12.73 43.83 -22.09
C ALA A 2 -12.90 42.68 -21.09
N LYS A 3 -13.34 41.50 -21.55
CA LYS A 3 -13.47 40.30 -20.72
C LYS A 3 -12.08 39.87 -20.25
N ALA A 4 -11.92 39.65 -18.95
CA ALA A 4 -10.65 39.22 -18.38
C ALA A 4 -10.24 37.85 -18.97
N GLY A 5 -9.08 37.80 -19.62
CA GLY A 5 -8.47 36.56 -20.08
C GLY A 5 -7.93 35.72 -18.93
N LEU A 6 -7.50 34.49 -19.22
CA LEU A 6 -6.70 33.71 -18.28
C LEU A 6 -5.29 34.30 -18.23
N GLY A 7 -4.91 34.81 -17.07
CA GLY A 7 -3.60 35.44 -16.84
C GLY A 7 -3.38 36.74 -17.61
N THR A 8 -2.15 37.26 -17.55
CA THR A 8 -1.69 38.46 -18.26
C THR A 8 -1.02 38.07 -19.58
N LEU A 9 -0.76 39.00 -20.51
CA LEU A 9 0.00 38.66 -21.73
C LEU A 9 1.36 38.00 -21.42
N LEU A 10 2.00 38.38 -20.30
CA LEU A 10 3.25 37.77 -19.82
C LEU A 10 3.08 36.34 -19.28
N SER A 11 1.86 35.94 -18.90
CA SER A 11 1.54 34.56 -18.52
C SER A 11 1.50 33.62 -19.72
N TRP A 12 1.41 34.17 -20.93
CA TRP A 12 1.48 33.44 -22.18
C TRP A 12 2.91 33.55 -22.70
N GLN A 13 3.67 32.46 -22.56
CA GLN A 13 4.95 32.37 -23.25
C GLN A 13 4.67 31.95 -24.70
N THR A 14 4.86 32.88 -25.64
CA THR A 14 4.90 32.61 -27.09
C THR A 14 6.19 31.92 -27.53
N THR A 15 7.08 31.59 -26.59
CA THR A 15 8.31 30.88 -26.89
C THR A 15 8.00 29.43 -27.24
N GLU A 16 8.42 29.02 -28.43
CA GLU A 16 8.46 27.65 -28.93
C GLU A 16 9.24 26.73 -27.96
N VAL A 17 8.62 26.30 -26.86
CA VAL A 17 9.26 25.34 -25.95
C VAL A 17 9.35 24.02 -26.68
N GLY A 18 10.56 23.69 -27.13
CA GLY A 18 10.86 22.45 -27.82
C GLY A 18 10.87 21.27 -26.85
N HIS A 19 9.97 20.33 -27.05
CA HIS A 19 9.91 19.07 -26.33
C HIS A 19 10.70 18.02 -27.13
N LYS A 20 12.02 18.03 -26.98
CA LYS A 20 12.93 17.14 -27.70
C LYS A 20 12.79 15.69 -27.19
N LEU A 21 12.45 14.78 -28.09
CA LEU A 21 12.36 13.34 -27.84
C LEU A 21 13.73 12.65 -27.98
N SER A 22 13.81 11.39 -27.52
CA SER A 22 15.02 10.56 -27.60
C SER A 22 15.50 10.30 -29.02
N ASN A 23 14.61 10.33 -30.01
CA ASN A 23 14.93 10.20 -31.43
C ASN A 23 15.33 11.53 -32.10
N ASN A 24 15.65 12.56 -31.33
CA ASN A 24 15.93 13.93 -31.76
C ASN A 24 14.78 14.70 -32.43
N PHE A 25 13.60 14.10 -32.60
CA PHE A 25 12.41 14.85 -33.01
C PHE A 25 12.07 15.90 -31.94
N VAL A 26 11.65 17.10 -32.35
CA VAL A 26 11.22 18.15 -31.42
C VAL A 26 9.74 18.43 -31.60
N GLN A 27 8.95 18.15 -30.58
CA GLN A 27 7.54 18.52 -30.53
C GLN A 27 7.39 19.92 -29.93
N TYR A 28 6.81 20.85 -30.67
CA TYR A 28 6.49 22.18 -30.15
C TYR A 28 5.04 22.22 -29.69
N ALA A 29 4.74 22.91 -28.59
CA ALA A 29 3.39 23.41 -28.34
C ALA A 29 3.22 24.72 -29.11
N ASP A 30 1.98 25.05 -29.51
CA ASP A 30 1.76 26.31 -30.23
C ASP A 30 1.80 27.48 -29.24
N LEU A 31 1.34 27.24 -28.02
CA LEU A 31 1.47 28.14 -26.88
C LEU A 31 1.70 27.34 -25.59
N THR A 32 2.43 27.94 -24.66
CA THR A 32 2.53 27.45 -23.28
C THR A 32 1.94 28.49 -22.35
N LEU A 33 0.87 28.13 -21.63
CA LEU A 33 0.22 28.98 -20.63
C LEU A 33 0.80 28.72 -19.24
N ARG A 34 1.17 29.78 -18.53
CA ARG A 34 1.56 29.76 -17.11
C ARG A 34 0.77 30.80 -16.33
N ALA A 35 -0.42 30.43 -15.85
CA ALA A 35 -1.31 31.29 -15.07
C ALA A 35 -1.53 30.72 -13.64
N PRO A 36 -0.51 30.73 -12.77
CA PRO A 36 -0.60 30.13 -11.44
C PRO A 36 -1.69 30.78 -10.57
N ALA A 37 -1.93 32.08 -10.72
CA ALA A 37 -3.02 32.79 -10.04
C ALA A 37 -4.42 32.27 -10.43
N ALA A 38 -4.56 31.64 -11.61
CA ALA A 38 -5.78 30.99 -12.08
C ALA A 38 -5.76 29.47 -11.83
N GLY A 39 -4.83 28.96 -11.02
CA GLY A 39 -4.69 27.53 -10.74
C GLY A 39 -4.15 26.71 -11.90
N VAL A 40 -3.47 27.34 -12.88
CA VAL A 40 -2.83 26.69 -14.04
C VAL A 40 -1.32 26.99 -14.03
N PRO A 41 -0.51 26.20 -13.30
CA PRO A 41 0.94 26.43 -13.24
C PRO A 41 1.63 26.26 -14.60
N VAL A 42 1.13 25.31 -15.40
CA VAL A 42 1.50 25.07 -16.79
C VAL A 42 0.33 24.43 -17.54
N MET A 43 0.16 24.78 -18.81
CA MET A 43 -0.65 24.04 -19.77
C MET A 43 -0.05 24.20 -21.16
N LEU A 44 0.02 23.12 -21.92
CA LEU A 44 0.43 23.12 -23.32
C LEU A 44 -0.82 23.30 -24.19
N LEU A 45 -0.74 24.14 -25.21
CA LEU A 45 -1.87 24.39 -26.09
C LEU A 45 -1.49 24.06 -27.53
N LYS A 46 -2.46 23.45 -28.20
CA LYS A 46 -2.47 23.19 -29.64
C LYS A 46 -3.67 23.87 -30.26
N VAL A 47 -3.42 24.81 -31.16
CA VAL A 47 -4.45 25.51 -31.92
C VAL A 47 -4.57 24.81 -33.26
N ASP A 48 -5.70 24.15 -33.47
CA ASP A 48 -5.97 23.39 -34.69
C ASP A 48 -7.04 24.11 -35.53
N ARG A 49 -6.74 24.32 -36.82
CA ARG A 49 -7.70 24.85 -37.79
C ARG A 49 -8.52 23.73 -38.46
N LEU A 50 -8.50 22.53 -37.89
CA LEU A 50 -9.04 21.29 -38.46
C LEU A 50 -8.45 20.92 -39.83
N ASN A 51 -7.21 21.33 -40.07
CA ASN A 51 -6.44 20.88 -41.23
C ASN A 51 -5.63 19.62 -40.92
N GLU A 52 -5.51 19.24 -39.65
CA GLU A 52 -4.87 18.01 -39.22
C GLU A 52 -5.89 16.88 -39.07
N SER A 53 -5.47 15.67 -39.42
CA SER A 53 -6.29 14.49 -39.19
C SER A 53 -6.34 14.17 -37.70
N VAL A 54 -7.38 13.45 -37.25
CA VAL A 54 -7.43 12.96 -35.86
C VAL A 54 -6.23 12.07 -35.55
N ASP A 55 -5.75 11.30 -36.53
CA ASP A 55 -4.55 10.47 -36.39
C ASP A 55 -3.29 11.31 -36.11
N ASP A 56 -3.16 12.50 -36.71
CA ASP A 56 -2.08 13.45 -36.41
C ASP A 56 -2.18 14.01 -34.99
N LEU A 57 -3.40 14.32 -34.53
CA LEU A 57 -3.65 14.76 -33.16
C LEU A 57 -3.29 13.67 -32.15
N VAL A 58 -3.66 12.42 -32.43
CA VAL A 58 -3.29 11.26 -31.61
C VAL A 58 -1.78 11.03 -31.62
N HIS A 59 -1.09 11.22 -32.75
CA HIS A 59 0.37 11.17 -32.80
C HIS A 59 1.03 12.30 -32.00
N LYS A 60 0.42 13.50 -31.92
CA LYS A 60 0.88 14.55 -31.00
C LYS A 60 0.74 14.11 -29.54
N LEU A 61 -0.39 13.50 -29.16
CA LEU A 61 -0.57 12.94 -27.81
C LEU A 61 0.51 11.91 -27.48
N GLN A 62 0.79 11.01 -28.42
CA GLN A 62 1.85 10.02 -28.26
C GLN A 62 3.21 10.67 -28.03
N ARG A 63 3.55 11.70 -28.81
CA ARG A 63 4.82 12.44 -28.67
C ARG A 63 4.92 13.17 -27.34
N TYR A 64 3.86 13.83 -26.89
CA TYR A 64 3.84 14.47 -25.57
C TYR A 64 3.97 13.44 -24.45
N THR A 65 3.23 12.34 -24.52
CA THR A 65 3.34 11.25 -23.53
C THR A 65 4.74 10.68 -23.48
N ALA A 66 5.34 10.39 -24.64
CA ALA A 66 6.71 9.90 -24.73
C ALA A 66 7.72 10.89 -24.13
N TRP A 67 7.52 12.19 -24.35
CA TRP A 67 8.34 13.23 -23.74
C TRP A 67 8.14 13.33 -22.23
N PHE A 68 6.90 13.25 -21.73
CA PHE A 68 6.59 13.23 -20.29
C PHE A 68 7.15 11.99 -19.59
N GLU A 69 7.32 10.88 -20.30
CA GLU A 69 7.91 9.66 -19.78
C GLU A 69 9.45 9.66 -19.81
N LEU A 70 10.10 10.65 -20.43
CA LEU A 70 11.56 10.77 -20.40
C LEU A 70 12.06 10.98 -18.97
N LEU A 71 13.11 10.26 -18.62
CA LEU A 71 13.80 10.40 -17.35
C LEU A 71 14.62 11.68 -17.32
N ALA A 72 14.72 12.30 -16.14
CA ALA A 72 15.69 13.35 -15.91
C ALA A 72 17.13 12.80 -16.08
N PRO A 73 18.12 13.62 -16.48
CA PRO A 73 19.47 13.13 -16.80
C PRO A 73 20.16 12.32 -15.69
N GLN A 74 19.80 12.55 -14.42
CA GLN A 74 20.39 11.90 -13.25
C GLN A 74 19.40 10.97 -12.51
N ALA A 75 18.25 10.66 -13.11
CA ALA A 75 17.29 9.76 -12.49
C ALA A 75 17.75 8.29 -12.61
N ASP A 76 17.72 7.53 -11.52
CA ASP A 76 17.93 6.09 -11.54
C ASP A 76 16.74 5.38 -12.25
N PRO A 77 16.96 4.69 -13.39
CA PRO A 77 15.90 3.98 -14.10
C PRO A 77 15.22 2.87 -13.28
N ALA A 78 15.93 2.22 -12.36
CA ALA A 78 15.38 1.16 -11.52
C ALA A 78 14.45 1.73 -10.46
N GLU A 79 14.84 2.81 -9.79
CA GLU A 79 13.98 3.55 -8.87
C GLU A 79 12.77 4.14 -9.56
N ALA A 80 12.96 4.79 -10.72
CA ALA A 80 11.88 5.35 -11.52
C ALA A 80 10.86 4.26 -11.94
N ARG A 81 11.32 3.03 -12.18
CA ARG A 81 10.45 1.89 -12.48
C ARG A 81 9.64 1.46 -11.25
N ARG A 82 10.26 1.39 -10.07
CA ARG A 82 9.57 1.10 -8.80
C ARG A 82 8.53 2.17 -8.45
N ALA A 83 8.85 3.44 -8.73
CA ALA A 83 7.97 4.57 -8.46
C ALA A 83 6.71 4.63 -9.34
N ARG A 84 6.67 3.89 -10.48
CA ARG A 84 5.49 3.86 -11.38
C ARG A 84 4.18 3.46 -10.69
N HIS A 85 4.27 2.73 -9.59
CA HIS A 85 3.11 2.27 -8.81
C HIS A 85 2.88 3.07 -7.53
N ARG A 86 3.63 4.18 -7.33
CA ARG A 86 3.58 5.03 -6.12
C ARG A 86 2.98 6.41 -6.41
N GLY A 87 2.07 6.49 -7.39
CA GLY A 87 1.38 7.71 -7.77
C GLY A 87 2.34 8.84 -8.16
N ALA A 88 2.18 10.02 -7.55
CA ALA A 88 2.88 11.26 -7.92
C ALA A 88 4.40 11.17 -7.79
N GLU A 89 4.93 10.27 -6.96
CA GLU A 89 6.38 10.08 -6.82
C GLU A 89 7.08 9.78 -8.15
N VAL A 90 6.38 9.13 -9.09
CA VAL A 90 6.95 8.83 -10.42
C VAL A 90 7.38 10.08 -11.17
N HIS A 91 6.73 11.22 -10.90
CA HIS A 91 6.99 12.48 -11.59
C HIS A 91 8.36 13.03 -11.28
N GLU A 92 8.85 12.90 -10.04
CA GLU A 92 10.14 13.45 -9.61
C GLU A 92 11.33 12.88 -10.41
N PHE A 93 11.15 11.70 -11.01
CA PHE A 93 12.14 11.08 -11.90
C PHE A 93 12.05 11.57 -13.35
N ARG A 94 11.05 12.37 -13.71
CA ARG A 94 10.76 12.77 -15.10
C ARG A 94 11.40 14.10 -15.46
N LEU A 95 11.87 14.17 -16.71
CA LEU A 95 12.51 15.35 -17.28
C LEU A 95 11.61 16.58 -17.19
N TRP A 96 10.32 16.42 -17.47
CA TRP A 96 9.39 17.55 -17.54
C TRP A 96 9.26 18.31 -16.23
N ARG A 97 9.48 17.68 -15.06
CA ARG A 97 9.49 18.36 -13.74
C ARG A 97 10.62 19.38 -13.59
N HIS A 98 11.67 19.26 -14.41
CA HIS A 98 12.78 20.20 -14.47
C HIS A 98 12.49 21.38 -15.43
N VAL A 99 11.53 21.22 -16.33
CA VAL A 99 11.13 22.23 -17.32
C VAL A 99 9.91 23.03 -16.83
N TYR A 100 8.99 22.35 -16.15
CA TYR A 100 7.73 22.90 -15.69
C TYR A 100 7.55 22.76 -14.17
N PRO A 101 6.93 23.76 -13.52
CA PRO A 101 6.57 23.67 -12.11
C PRO A 101 5.57 22.52 -11.88
N SER A 102 5.39 22.14 -10.62
CA SER A 102 4.36 21.16 -10.28
C SER A 102 3.00 21.71 -10.71
N THR A 103 2.21 20.86 -11.36
CA THR A 103 0.82 21.14 -11.73
C THR A 103 -0.06 21.25 -10.48
N ARG A 104 0.40 20.72 -9.34
CA ARG A 104 -0.38 20.52 -8.10
C ARG A 104 -1.68 19.72 -8.32
N ARG A 105 -1.73 18.98 -9.42
CA ARG A 105 -2.85 18.14 -9.87
C ARG A 105 -2.26 16.83 -10.35
N GLU A 106 -3.02 15.76 -10.19
CA GLU A 106 -2.60 14.46 -10.70
C GLU A 106 -2.39 14.49 -12.22
N GLY A 107 -1.42 13.67 -12.64
CA GLY A 107 -1.08 13.48 -14.05
C GLY A 107 -0.02 14.41 -14.58
N TYR A 108 0.21 14.28 -15.87
CA TYR A 108 1.19 15.05 -16.62
C TYR A 108 0.76 16.52 -16.80
N PRO A 109 1.66 17.40 -17.31
CA PRO A 109 1.26 18.73 -17.74
C PRO A 109 0.01 18.69 -18.64
N PRO A 110 -1.04 19.47 -18.33
CA PRO A 110 -2.26 19.49 -19.12
C PRO A 110 -2.00 19.88 -20.57
N LEU A 111 -2.81 19.32 -21.48
CA LEU A 111 -2.79 19.63 -22.90
C LEU A 111 -4.19 20.05 -23.35
N ALA A 112 -4.26 21.19 -24.02
CA ALA A 112 -5.49 21.69 -24.61
C ALA A 112 -5.44 21.66 -26.15
N PHE A 113 -6.50 21.15 -26.78
CA PHE A 113 -6.77 21.44 -28.19
C PHE A 113 -7.81 22.56 -28.31
N VAL A 114 -7.46 23.61 -29.05
CA VAL A 114 -8.31 24.76 -29.32
C VAL A 114 -8.64 24.79 -30.81
N PHE A 115 -9.89 24.46 -31.14
CA PHE A 115 -10.34 24.44 -32.54
C PHE A 115 -10.73 25.84 -33.01
N ALA A 116 -10.06 26.32 -34.06
CA ALA A 116 -10.21 27.69 -34.55
C ALA A 116 -11.38 27.86 -35.54
N ASP A 117 -11.46 26.97 -36.53
CA ASP A 117 -12.29 27.15 -37.74
C ASP A 117 -13.18 25.91 -37.97
N ALA A 118 -13.97 25.53 -36.97
CA ALA A 118 -14.78 24.32 -36.98
C ALA A 118 -16.28 24.62 -37.01
N SER A 119 -17.02 23.92 -37.87
CA SER A 119 -18.46 23.76 -37.66
C SER A 119 -18.71 22.89 -36.42
N GLU A 120 -19.85 23.07 -35.76
CA GLU A 120 -20.21 22.32 -34.56
C GLU A 120 -20.21 20.80 -34.80
N THR A 121 -20.73 20.37 -35.96
CA THR A 121 -20.77 18.95 -36.35
C THR A 121 -19.36 18.37 -36.54
N THR A 122 -18.50 19.06 -37.29
CA THR A 122 -17.12 18.58 -37.53
C THR A 122 -16.34 18.53 -36.22
N MET A 123 -16.46 19.57 -35.38
CA MET A 123 -15.85 19.58 -34.06
C MET A 123 -16.31 18.40 -33.21
N THR A 124 -17.63 18.15 -33.13
CA THR A 124 -18.19 17.08 -32.32
C THR A 124 -17.67 15.71 -32.76
N ASN A 125 -17.63 15.46 -34.07
CA ASN A 125 -17.08 14.22 -34.64
C ASN A 125 -15.58 14.08 -34.36
N THR A 126 -14.81 15.15 -34.52
CA THR A 126 -13.38 15.19 -34.21
C THR A 126 -13.12 14.89 -32.74
N ILE A 127 -13.83 15.55 -31.82
CA ILE A 127 -13.69 15.32 -30.39
C ILE A 127 -14.06 13.87 -30.04
N ALA A 128 -15.17 13.35 -30.55
CA ALA A 128 -15.59 11.97 -30.27
C ALA A 128 -14.58 10.94 -30.79
N ARG A 129 -13.98 11.19 -31.96
CA ARG A 129 -12.94 10.31 -32.52
C ARG A 129 -11.63 10.42 -31.72
N LEU A 130 -11.20 11.63 -31.39
CA LEU A 130 -10.01 11.89 -30.59
C LEU A 130 -10.11 11.31 -29.17
N GLU A 131 -11.29 11.40 -28.55
CA GLU A 131 -11.59 10.78 -27.27
C GLU A 131 -11.39 9.26 -27.35
N ARG A 132 -12.01 8.60 -28.33
CA ARG A 132 -11.89 7.16 -28.52
C ARG A 132 -10.46 6.71 -28.85
N GLU A 133 -9.79 7.36 -29.81
CA GLU A 133 -8.49 6.93 -30.33
C GLU A 133 -7.32 7.37 -29.43
N GLY A 134 -7.48 8.49 -28.73
CA GLY A 134 -6.51 9.00 -27.75
C GLY A 134 -6.63 8.39 -26.35
N ARG A 135 -7.64 7.54 -26.11
CA ARG A 135 -8.05 7.04 -24.78
C ARG A 135 -6.88 6.67 -23.87
N ARG A 136 -5.94 5.87 -24.37
CA ARG A 136 -4.76 5.39 -23.61
C ARG A 136 -3.86 6.48 -23.02
N PHE A 137 -3.95 7.72 -23.50
CA PHE A 137 -3.08 8.82 -23.09
C PHE A 137 -3.68 9.71 -22.01
N TRP A 138 -5.02 9.78 -21.93
CA TRP A 138 -5.72 10.67 -21.00
C TRP A 138 -6.55 9.91 -19.96
N GLU A 139 -6.89 8.65 -20.21
CA GLU A 139 -7.62 7.81 -19.27
C GLU A 139 -6.72 7.41 -18.10
N GLY A 140 -7.25 7.52 -16.89
CA GLY A 140 -6.59 7.03 -15.68
C GLY A 140 -6.79 5.53 -15.48
N ARG A 141 -6.10 4.94 -14.51
CA ARG A 141 -6.16 3.50 -14.21
C ARG A 141 -6.79 3.28 -12.84
N PRO A 142 -7.54 2.21 -12.60
CA PRO A 142 -8.00 1.90 -11.24
C PRO A 142 -6.83 1.81 -10.25
N TYR A 143 -7.01 2.34 -9.03
CA TYR A 143 -6.04 2.16 -7.94
C TYR A 143 -6.00 0.68 -7.50
N GLY A 144 -5.12 -0.12 -8.13
CA GLY A 144 -4.82 -1.50 -7.75
C GLY A 144 -6.03 -2.45 -7.64
N PRO A 145 -5.82 -3.70 -7.20
CA PRO A 145 -6.89 -4.69 -7.02
C PRO A 145 -7.65 -4.53 -5.70
N SER A 146 -7.61 -3.37 -5.03
CA SER A 146 -8.33 -3.18 -3.75
C SER A 146 -9.84 -3.26 -3.96
N GLU A 147 -10.45 -4.28 -3.36
CA GLU A 147 -11.90 -4.52 -3.44
C GLU A 147 -12.71 -3.28 -3.07
N GLY A 148 -13.64 -2.90 -3.95
CA GLY A 148 -14.62 -1.84 -3.71
C GLY A 148 -14.11 -0.41 -3.88
N PHE A 149 -12.87 -0.21 -4.36
CA PHE A 149 -12.38 1.14 -4.68
C PHE A 149 -12.83 1.54 -6.08
N THR A 150 -13.36 2.76 -6.18
CA THR A 150 -13.80 3.34 -7.45
C THR A 150 -12.91 4.51 -7.88
N ALA A 151 -11.92 4.87 -7.05
CA ALA A 151 -10.96 5.90 -7.39
C ALA A 151 -10.07 5.49 -8.56
N VAL A 152 -9.60 6.48 -9.32
CA VAL A 152 -8.82 6.32 -10.54
C VAL A 152 -7.50 7.08 -10.45
N ASP A 153 -6.39 6.38 -10.64
CA ASP A 153 -5.03 6.91 -10.71
C ASP A 153 -4.77 7.58 -12.07
N TYR A 154 -4.62 8.91 -12.06
CA TYR A 154 -4.29 9.71 -13.25
C TYR A 154 -2.81 10.07 -13.37
N HIS A 155 -1.91 9.58 -12.50
CA HIS A 155 -0.52 10.04 -12.43
C HIS A 155 0.27 9.83 -13.72
N GLN A 156 -0.08 8.83 -14.53
CA GLN A 156 0.57 8.59 -15.82
C GLN A 156 -0.33 8.93 -17.02
N SER A 157 -1.25 9.88 -16.84
CA SER A 157 -2.22 10.31 -17.84
C SER A 157 -2.12 11.82 -18.07
N ILE A 158 -2.45 12.27 -19.29
CA ILE A 158 -2.50 13.67 -19.66
C ILE A 158 -3.90 14.23 -19.35
N PRO A 159 -4.03 15.26 -18.50
CA PRO A 159 -5.27 16.01 -18.37
C PRO A 159 -5.57 16.73 -19.69
N MET A 160 -6.50 16.18 -20.47
CA MET A 160 -6.73 16.59 -21.84
C MET A 160 -8.05 17.33 -22.00
N VAL A 161 -7.98 18.61 -22.34
CA VAL A 161 -9.16 19.46 -22.51
C VAL A 161 -9.31 19.95 -23.94
N VAL A 162 -10.53 20.22 -24.34
CA VAL A 162 -10.84 20.78 -25.66
C VAL A 162 -11.73 22.00 -25.54
N THR A 163 -11.58 22.95 -26.45
CA THR A 163 -12.44 24.13 -26.58
C THR A 163 -12.34 24.70 -28.00
N THR A 164 -13.00 25.83 -28.27
CA THR A 164 -12.94 26.53 -29.56
C THR A 164 -12.59 27.99 -29.41
N LEU A 165 -11.95 28.58 -30.42
CA LEU A 165 -11.70 30.03 -30.44
C LEU A 165 -13.00 30.86 -30.40
N PRO A 166 -14.08 30.50 -31.11
CA PRO A 166 -15.36 31.18 -30.97
C PRO A 166 -15.88 31.20 -29.53
N LEU A 167 -15.88 30.07 -28.82
CA LEU A 167 -16.34 30.00 -27.43
C LEU A 167 -15.46 30.85 -26.51
N LEU A 168 -14.14 30.77 -26.65
CA LEU A 168 -13.19 31.57 -25.87
C LEU A 168 -13.37 33.07 -26.11
N ARG A 169 -13.57 33.50 -27.37
CA ARG A 169 -13.82 34.92 -27.70
C ARG A 169 -15.14 35.41 -27.14
N GLN A 170 -16.19 34.59 -27.26
CA GLN A 170 -17.54 34.97 -26.84
C GLN A 170 -17.69 35.01 -25.33
N HIS A 171 -17.19 33.99 -24.61
CA HIS A 171 -17.46 33.82 -23.18
C HIS A 171 -16.25 34.11 -22.29
N GLY A 172 -15.04 34.11 -22.84
CA GLY A 172 -13.81 34.19 -22.07
C GLY A 172 -13.38 32.83 -21.53
N ALA A 173 -12.10 32.72 -21.19
CA ALA A 173 -11.49 31.44 -20.82
C ALA A 173 -11.82 30.96 -19.39
N HIS A 174 -12.43 31.81 -18.56
CA HIS A 174 -12.93 31.44 -17.23
C HIS A 174 -14.34 30.86 -17.25
N ALA A 175 -15.04 30.93 -18.39
CA ALA A 175 -16.39 30.40 -18.52
C ALA A 175 -16.38 28.86 -18.63
N GLY A 176 -17.58 28.27 -18.52
CA GLY A 176 -17.85 26.85 -18.75
C GLY A 176 -17.73 26.46 -20.22
N VAL A 177 -16.55 26.65 -20.82
CA VAL A 177 -16.28 26.44 -22.26
C VAL A 177 -15.19 25.40 -22.51
N TRP A 178 -14.78 24.67 -21.48
CA TRP A 178 -13.76 23.63 -21.58
C TRP A 178 -14.41 22.27 -21.40
N ARG A 179 -14.06 21.31 -22.25
CA ARG A 179 -14.52 19.93 -22.09
C ARG A 179 -13.32 19.02 -21.84
N ARG A 180 -13.33 18.29 -20.73
CA ARG A 180 -12.35 17.23 -20.43
C ARG A 180 -12.71 15.98 -21.23
N LEU A 181 -11.75 15.40 -21.95
CA LEU A 181 -11.98 14.10 -22.61
C LEU A 181 -12.26 13.02 -21.57
N GLY A 182 -13.24 12.14 -21.85
CA GLY A 182 -13.79 11.20 -20.89
C GLY A 182 -14.94 11.77 -20.04
N ARG A 183 -15.29 13.05 -20.22
CA ARG A 183 -16.43 13.70 -19.57
C ARG A 183 -17.37 14.34 -20.59
N ALA A 184 -18.67 14.32 -20.26
CA ALA A 184 -19.71 14.86 -21.14
C ALA A 184 -19.91 16.37 -20.94
N ALA A 185 -19.67 16.90 -19.74
CA ALA A 185 -19.96 18.27 -19.39
C ALA A 185 -18.96 19.27 -19.99
N TRP A 186 -19.46 20.47 -20.30
CA TRP A 186 -18.64 21.66 -20.46
C TRP A 186 -18.50 22.32 -19.09
N GLU A 187 -17.26 22.59 -18.72
CA GLU A 187 -16.81 22.96 -17.38
C GLU A 187 -15.92 24.20 -17.46
N THR A 188 -15.71 24.86 -16.33
CA THR A 188 -14.62 25.84 -16.24
C THR A 188 -13.28 25.14 -16.38
N LEU A 189 -12.22 25.86 -16.76
CA LEU A 189 -10.91 25.23 -16.93
C LEU A 189 -10.43 24.52 -15.66
N THR A 190 -10.67 25.12 -14.49
CA THR A 190 -10.26 24.57 -13.20
C THR A 190 -10.97 23.25 -12.88
N GLU A 191 -12.27 23.15 -13.19
CA GLU A 191 -13.08 21.93 -13.02
C GLU A 191 -12.67 20.84 -14.01
N ALA A 192 -12.47 21.20 -15.29
CA ALA A 192 -12.04 20.27 -16.32
C ALA A 192 -10.65 19.65 -16.04
N LEU A 193 -9.79 20.40 -15.33
CA LEU A 193 -8.48 19.93 -14.88
C LEU A 193 -8.51 19.23 -13.51
N ASP A 194 -9.64 19.25 -12.78
CA ASP A 194 -9.77 18.52 -11.51
C ASP A 194 -10.05 17.04 -11.74
N ASN A 195 -9.53 16.17 -10.87
CA ASN A 195 -9.81 14.74 -10.85
C ASN A 195 -10.54 14.41 -9.53
N PRO A 196 -11.85 14.68 -9.41
CA PRO A 196 -12.58 14.43 -8.18
C PRO A 196 -12.64 12.95 -7.79
N ASP A 197 -12.49 12.07 -8.77
CA ASP A 197 -12.37 10.62 -8.67
C ASP A 197 -10.93 10.12 -8.49
N GLY A 198 -9.95 11.02 -8.35
CA GLY A 198 -8.53 10.71 -8.18
C GLY A 198 -8.09 10.41 -6.74
N ASP A 199 -6.90 10.89 -6.37
CA ASP A 199 -6.24 10.76 -5.07
C ASP A 199 -7.15 11.19 -3.92
N ARG A 200 -7.95 12.24 -4.10
CA ARG A 200 -8.87 12.72 -3.06
C ARG A 200 -9.90 11.64 -2.70
N LEU A 201 -10.49 11.01 -3.70
CA LEU A 201 -11.44 9.91 -3.49
C LEU A 201 -10.71 8.67 -2.95
N HIS A 202 -9.52 8.38 -3.47
CA HIS A 202 -8.71 7.25 -3.03
C HIS A 202 -8.36 7.33 -1.54
N ALA A 203 -7.88 8.49 -1.07
CA ALA A 203 -7.57 8.73 0.33
C ALA A 203 -8.81 8.59 1.24
N GLU A 204 -9.96 9.08 0.79
CA GLU A 204 -11.22 8.90 1.52
C GLU A 204 -11.63 7.41 1.59
N GLN A 205 -11.53 6.68 0.48
CA GLN A 205 -11.85 5.26 0.42
C GLN A 205 -10.91 4.41 1.29
N LEU A 206 -9.62 4.75 1.33
CA LEU A 206 -8.63 4.17 2.26
C LEU A 206 -9.03 4.38 3.70
N ARG A 207 -9.30 5.63 4.10
CA ARG A 207 -9.72 5.95 5.48
C ARG A 207 -10.97 5.15 5.87
N ARG A 208 -12.00 5.12 5.02
CA ARG A 208 -13.22 4.35 5.28
C ARG A 208 -12.96 2.84 5.34
N ALA A 209 -12.03 2.31 4.54
CA ALA A 209 -11.67 0.90 4.58
C ALA A 209 -10.91 0.53 5.87
N GLU A 210 -10.02 1.40 6.33
CA GLU A 210 -9.31 1.26 7.61
C GLU A 210 -10.29 1.33 8.78
N GLU A 211 -11.22 2.29 8.78
CA GLU A 211 -12.29 2.39 9.78
C GLU A 211 -13.14 1.11 9.83
N ARG A 212 -13.55 0.59 8.66
CA ARG A 212 -14.28 -0.70 8.59
C ARG A 212 -13.46 -1.86 9.13
N ARG A 213 -12.18 -1.96 8.78
CA ARG A 213 -11.28 -3.02 9.28
C ARG A 213 -11.07 -2.90 10.78
N ALA A 214 -10.92 -1.68 11.31
CA ALA A 214 -10.78 -1.43 12.74
C ALA A 214 -12.06 -1.80 13.50
N ALA A 215 -13.23 -1.43 12.98
CA ALA A 215 -14.52 -1.78 13.55
C ALA A 215 -14.78 -3.29 13.49
N GLN A 216 -14.48 -3.94 12.37
CA GLN A 216 -14.58 -5.39 12.23
C GLN A 216 -13.64 -6.10 13.19
N ARG A 217 -12.37 -5.66 13.25
CA ARG A 217 -11.39 -6.14 14.22
C ARG A 217 -12.02 -6.04 15.60
N GLU A 218 -12.41 -4.86 16.06
CA GLU A 218 -12.99 -4.63 17.40
C GLU A 218 -14.23 -5.50 17.69
N ALA A 219 -15.09 -5.75 16.69
CA ALA A 219 -16.22 -6.65 16.83
C ALA A 219 -15.79 -8.11 17.07
N GLU A 220 -14.66 -8.52 16.49
CA GLU A 220 -14.02 -9.84 16.67
C GLU A 220 -13.11 -9.90 17.92
N ARG A 221 -13.08 -8.85 18.76
CA ARG A 221 -12.22 -8.82 19.95
C ARG A 221 -12.53 -9.97 20.91
N PRO A 222 -11.56 -10.86 21.19
CA PRO A 222 -11.78 -11.99 22.10
C PRO A 222 -12.12 -11.53 23.52
N VAL A 223 -12.93 -12.34 24.18
CA VAL A 223 -13.26 -12.21 25.60
C VAL A 223 -12.62 -13.33 26.39
N CYS A 224 -12.21 -13.04 27.62
CA CYS A 224 -11.64 -14.04 28.51
C CYS A 224 -12.69 -15.04 28.94
N VAL A 225 -12.40 -16.34 28.74
CA VAL A 225 -13.32 -17.42 29.17
C VAL A 225 -13.50 -17.51 30.68
N ARG A 226 -12.58 -16.93 31.48
CA ARG A 226 -12.64 -16.96 32.93
C ARG A 226 -13.38 -15.77 33.55
N CYS A 227 -13.01 -14.55 33.16
CA CYS A 227 -13.57 -13.34 33.77
C CYS A 227 -14.52 -12.55 32.85
N GLY A 228 -14.72 -12.98 31.60
CA GLY A 228 -15.59 -12.31 30.62
C GLY A 228 -15.05 -10.99 30.07
N ALA A 229 -13.92 -10.47 30.57
CA ALA A 229 -13.36 -9.22 30.11
C ALA A 229 -12.83 -9.33 28.67
N LYS A 230 -13.12 -8.31 27.85
CA LYS A 230 -12.48 -8.11 26.54
C LYS A 230 -10.96 -8.03 26.71
N PHE A 231 -10.23 -8.61 25.76
CA PHE A 231 -8.77 -8.55 25.78
C PHE A 231 -8.28 -7.11 25.54
N THR A 232 -7.15 -6.74 26.13
CA THR A 232 -6.43 -5.52 25.74
C THR A 232 -5.82 -5.69 24.34
N ASP A 233 -5.45 -4.59 23.68
CA ASP A 233 -4.81 -4.68 22.35
C ASP A 233 -3.50 -5.47 22.39
N GLU A 234 -2.70 -5.30 23.43
CA GLU A 234 -1.45 -6.05 23.63
C GLU A 234 -1.72 -7.55 23.78
N ARG A 235 -2.68 -7.93 24.62
CA ARG A 235 -3.02 -9.34 24.82
C ARG A 235 -3.57 -9.96 23.55
N TRP A 236 -4.44 -9.22 22.86
CA TRP A 236 -5.01 -9.70 21.61
C TRP A 236 -3.96 -9.88 20.52
N ALA A 237 -3.01 -8.95 20.40
CA ALA A 237 -1.87 -9.09 19.50
C ALA A 237 -1.04 -10.36 19.81
N GLN A 238 -0.84 -10.67 21.09
CA GLN A 238 -0.16 -11.90 21.54
C GLN A 238 -0.95 -13.19 21.23
N THR A 239 -2.26 -13.12 21.00
CA THR A 239 -3.10 -14.28 20.64
C THR A 239 -3.27 -14.49 19.14
N SER A 240 -2.63 -13.66 18.32
CA SER A 240 -2.65 -13.81 16.86
C SER A 240 -2.11 -15.18 16.42
N PRO A 241 -2.51 -15.69 15.23
CA PRO A 241 -2.01 -16.97 14.71
C PRO A 241 -0.47 -17.06 14.63
N TYR A 242 0.19 -15.93 14.36
CA TYR A 242 1.65 -15.86 14.26
C TYR A 242 2.33 -16.01 15.64
N SER A 243 1.79 -15.37 16.67
CA SER A 243 2.30 -15.43 18.04
C SER A 243 1.93 -16.72 18.79
N ARG A 244 0.94 -17.48 18.30
CA ARG A 244 0.66 -18.84 18.78
C ARG A 244 1.77 -19.84 18.44
N GLN A 245 2.53 -19.61 17.38
CA GLN A 245 3.69 -20.46 17.02
C GLN A 245 4.87 -20.29 17.97
N THR A 246 4.97 -19.17 18.69
CA THR A 246 6.04 -18.90 19.65
C THR A 246 5.68 -19.30 21.09
N GLY A 247 4.57 -20.01 21.32
CA GLY A 247 4.23 -20.59 22.61
C GLY A 247 3.75 -19.59 23.68
N VAL A 248 3.17 -18.46 23.28
CA VAL A 248 2.76 -17.38 24.21
C VAL A 248 1.45 -17.72 24.95
N GLY A 249 1.55 -18.57 25.96
CA GLY A 249 0.51 -18.79 26.97
C GLY A 249 -0.83 -19.34 26.46
N ASN A 250 -1.83 -19.46 27.35
CA ASN A 250 -3.16 -19.93 26.98
C ASN A 250 -3.94 -18.85 26.21
N PRO A 251 -4.28 -19.03 24.92
CA PRO A 251 -4.91 -17.98 24.10
C PRO A 251 -6.34 -17.61 24.56
N ALA A 252 -6.96 -18.40 25.44
CA ALA A 252 -8.33 -18.15 25.93
C ALA A 252 -8.40 -17.20 27.15
N LEU A 253 -7.26 -16.88 27.77
CA LEU A 253 -7.21 -16.08 29.00
C LEU A 253 -6.67 -14.68 28.75
N CYS A 254 -7.23 -13.68 29.46
CA CYS A 254 -6.64 -12.34 29.49
C CYS A 254 -5.30 -12.35 30.25
N GLY A 255 -4.49 -11.30 30.08
CA GLY A 255 -3.16 -11.19 30.72
C GLY A 255 -3.17 -11.47 32.22
N PRO A 256 -4.02 -10.79 33.03
CA PRO A 256 -4.12 -11.04 34.46
C PRO A 256 -4.53 -12.48 34.79
N CYS A 257 -5.49 -13.04 34.03
CA CYS A 257 -5.94 -14.39 34.29
C CYS A 257 -4.86 -15.44 33.97
N HIS A 258 -4.13 -15.22 32.87
CA HIS A 258 -3.02 -16.07 32.49
C HIS A 258 -1.88 -16.00 33.52
N GLN A 259 -1.53 -14.81 34.01
CA GLN A 259 -0.49 -14.65 35.02
C GLN A 259 -0.84 -15.39 36.31
N GLN A 260 -2.09 -15.29 36.77
CA GLN A 260 -2.56 -16.05 37.93
C GLN A 260 -2.44 -17.58 37.75
N ASP A 261 -2.58 -18.11 36.53
CA ASP A 261 -2.37 -19.54 36.27
C ASP A 261 -0.89 -19.90 36.36
N LEU A 262 0.00 -19.06 35.83
CA LEU A 262 1.44 -19.24 35.94
C LEU A 262 1.89 -19.17 37.40
N ASP A 263 1.38 -18.20 38.16
CA ASP A 263 1.72 -18.02 39.58
C ASP A 263 1.25 -19.22 40.41
N ARG A 264 0.06 -19.76 40.12
CA ARG A 264 -0.46 -20.97 40.77
C ARG A 264 0.39 -22.20 40.47
N ALA A 265 0.70 -22.43 39.19
CA ALA A 265 1.53 -23.55 38.77
C ALA A 265 2.93 -23.48 39.40
N LYS A 266 3.49 -22.27 39.51
CA LYS A 266 4.77 -22.04 40.19
C LYS A 266 4.69 -22.34 41.69
N ALA A 267 3.65 -21.86 42.37
CA ALA A 267 3.45 -22.13 43.79
C ALA A 267 3.25 -23.64 44.09
N GLU A 268 2.51 -24.34 43.23
CA GLU A 268 2.35 -25.81 43.31
C GLU A 268 3.69 -26.54 43.12
N GLN A 269 4.51 -26.09 42.16
CA GLN A 269 5.84 -26.64 41.94
C GLN A 269 6.78 -26.40 43.12
N GLU A 270 6.79 -25.19 43.68
CA GLU A 270 7.59 -24.84 44.87
C GLU A 270 7.15 -25.66 46.09
N ALA A 271 5.83 -25.84 46.28
CA ALA A 271 5.29 -26.70 47.34
C ALA A 271 5.69 -28.17 47.16
N ALA A 272 5.63 -28.69 45.92
CA ALA A 272 6.06 -30.05 45.61
C ALA A 272 7.57 -30.25 45.84
N GLN A 273 8.40 -29.27 45.47
CA GLN A 273 9.84 -29.29 45.73
C GLN A 273 10.15 -29.23 47.23
N ALA A 274 9.45 -28.38 47.98
CA ALA A 274 9.59 -28.31 49.44
C ALA A 274 9.18 -29.62 50.12
N ALA A 275 8.08 -30.24 49.69
CA ALA A 275 7.62 -31.53 50.19
C ALA A 275 8.61 -32.66 49.85
N ALA A 276 9.15 -32.69 48.62
CA ALA A 276 10.16 -33.64 48.22
C ALA A 276 11.46 -33.48 49.02
N LYS A 277 11.89 -32.23 49.26
CA LYS A 277 13.05 -31.92 50.10
C LYS A 277 12.84 -32.35 51.55
N ALA A 278 11.67 -32.05 52.14
CA ALA A 278 11.34 -32.46 53.50
C ALA A 278 11.30 -34.00 53.64
N ALA A 279 10.80 -34.71 52.62
CA ALA A 279 10.81 -36.17 52.60
C ALA A 279 12.23 -36.74 52.51
N GLN A 280 13.11 -36.11 51.72
CA GLN A 280 14.52 -36.47 51.62
C GLN A 280 15.25 -36.22 52.95
N ASP A 281 15.08 -35.03 53.55
CA ASP A 281 15.68 -34.66 54.83
C ASP A 281 15.24 -35.62 55.95
N ALA A 282 13.98 -36.06 55.94
CA ALA A 282 13.46 -37.05 56.89
C ALA A 282 14.03 -38.46 56.67
N ALA A 283 14.26 -38.87 55.42
CA ALA A 283 14.92 -40.14 55.09
C ALA A 283 16.40 -40.12 55.51
N ASP A 284 17.12 -39.04 55.23
CA ASP A 284 18.52 -38.87 55.61
C ASP A 284 18.70 -38.83 57.15
N ALA A 285 17.74 -38.26 57.89
CA ALA A 285 17.73 -38.29 59.35
C ALA A 285 17.46 -39.70 59.93
N ALA A 286 16.65 -40.51 59.25
CA ALA A 286 16.40 -41.90 59.63
C ALA A 286 17.64 -42.79 59.38
N ASP A 287 18.37 -42.56 58.28
CA ASP A 287 19.63 -43.26 57.98
C ASP A 287 20.78 -42.81 58.89
N GLY A 288 20.81 -41.55 59.33
CA GLY A 288 21.78 -41.02 60.29
C GLY A 288 21.64 -41.61 61.71
N ALA A 289 20.45 -42.02 62.11
CA ALA A 289 20.20 -42.70 63.40
C ALA A 289 20.62 -44.18 63.41
N GLY A 290 20.88 -44.77 62.24
CA GLY A 290 21.29 -46.17 62.09
C GLY A 290 22.78 -46.45 62.38
N ASN A 291 23.63 -45.43 62.53
CA ASN A 291 25.09 -45.59 62.61
C ASN A 291 25.70 -45.29 64.00
N THR A 292 24.96 -45.51 65.09
CA THR A 292 25.46 -45.28 66.47
C THR A 292 25.17 -46.42 67.45
N ILE A 293 25.33 -47.68 67.05
CA ILE A 293 25.56 -48.77 68.02
C ILE A 293 26.81 -49.58 67.65
N ALA A 294 27.74 -49.58 68.60
CA ALA A 294 29.12 -49.98 68.47
C ALA A 294 29.35 -51.51 68.43
N ARG A 295 30.44 -51.85 67.72
CA ARG A 295 31.30 -53.04 67.84
C ARG A 295 31.43 -53.61 69.26
N THR A 296 31.42 -54.94 69.40
CA THR A 296 32.45 -55.76 70.13
C THR A 296 32.27 -57.27 69.83
N PRO A 297 33.28 -58.16 70.04
CA PRO A 297 33.66 -59.16 69.06
C PRO A 297 33.59 -60.63 69.50
N ALA A 298 33.54 -61.50 68.48
CA ALA A 298 34.14 -62.84 68.32
C ALA A 298 33.87 -63.98 69.33
N ALA A 299 33.30 -65.08 68.81
CA ALA A 299 33.93 -66.42 68.84
C ALA A 299 33.35 -67.36 67.76
N LYS A 300 34.25 -68.04 67.04
CA LYS A 300 34.09 -69.12 66.03
C LYS A 300 34.42 -70.48 66.73
N PRO A 301 34.39 -71.66 66.07
CA PRO A 301 33.70 -72.10 64.85
C PRO A 301 33.06 -73.52 64.95
N ALA A 302 32.24 -73.91 63.97
CA ALA A 302 32.25 -75.26 63.39
C ALA A 302 31.65 -75.24 61.97
N ARG A 303 32.23 -76.05 61.07
CA ARG A 303 31.93 -76.31 59.64
C ARG A 303 31.53 -77.80 59.53
N PRO A 304 31.25 -78.39 58.34
CA PRO A 304 30.50 -77.96 57.14
C PRO A 304 29.50 -79.08 56.66
N LEU A 305 28.81 -78.87 55.54
CA LEU A 305 28.60 -79.82 54.40
C LEU A 305 27.56 -79.21 53.42
N THR A 306 27.97 -78.80 52.21
CA THR A 306 27.64 -79.37 50.86
C THR A 306 26.15 -79.22 50.47
N THR A 307 25.75 -78.76 49.28
CA THR A 307 26.14 -79.15 47.90
C THR A 307 25.51 -78.15 46.89
N THR A 308 26.19 -77.92 45.75
CA THR A 308 25.72 -77.91 44.33
C THR A 308 24.32 -77.33 44.00
N THR A 309 24.04 -76.53 42.94
CA THR A 309 24.42 -76.64 41.52
C THR A 309 23.92 -75.41 40.72
N ALA A 310 24.73 -74.95 39.76
CA ALA A 310 24.44 -74.60 38.34
C ALA A 310 23.22 -73.72 37.96
N GLU A 311 23.45 -72.59 37.26
CA GLU A 311 23.22 -72.39 35.79
C GLU A 311 21.73 -72.15 35.44
N ALA A 312 21.27 -71.39 34.44
CA ALA A 312 21.78 -70.69 33.26
C ALA A 312 20.68 -69.66 32.89
N ARG A 313 20.99 -68.43 32.48
CA ARG A 313 21.19 -67.96 31.09
C ARG A 313 19.90 -67.89 30.24
N SER A 314 19.69 -66.71 29.62
CA SER A 314 19.11 -66.51 28.28
C SER A 314 17.57 -66.71 28.16
N VAL A 315 16.75 -66.05 27.32
CA VAL A 315 16.96 -65.18 26.16
C VAL A 315 15.58 -64.77 25.58
N LEU A 316 15.52 -63.59 24.93
CA LEU A 316 14.64 -63.15 23.81
C LEU A 316 13.10 -63.18 23.87
N GLY A 317 12.53 -62.13 23.26
CA GLY A 317 11.37 -62.22 22.36
C GLY A 317 10.28 -61.18 22.65
N LEU A 318 10.28 -60.00 22.01
CA LEU A 318 9.71 -59.66 20.68
C LEU A 318 8.17 -59.50 20.62
N SER A 319 7.78 -58.47 19.86
CA SER A 319 6.50 -58.23 19.16
C SER A 319 5.44 -57.42 19.92
N ARG A 320 5.15 -56.17 19.50
CA ARG A 320 4.28 -55.72 18.39
C ARG A 320 2.79 -55.98 18.63
N GLN A 321 2.01 -54.89 18.66
CA GLN A 321 0.73 -54.62 17.97
C GLN A 321 0.24 -53.25 18.50
N ALA A 322 0.04 -52.18 17.72
CA ALA A 322 -0.80 -51.97 16.54
C ALA A 322 -2.30 -52.19 16.84
N GLY A 323 -3.00 -51.07 16.98
CA GLY A 323 -4.44 -50.86 17.02
C GLY A 323 -4.68 -49.36 16.90
#